data_AF-A0A386T9V5-F1
#
_entry.id   AF-A0A386T9V5-F1
#
_cell.length_a   1.000
_cell.length_b   1.000
_cell.length_c   1.000
_cell.angle_alpha   90.00
_cell.angle_beta   90.00
_cell.angle_gamma   90.00
#
_symmetry.space_group_name_H-M   'P 1'
#
loop_
_entity.id
_entity.type
_entity.pdbx_description
1 polymer ?
#
loop_
_entity_poly.entity_id
_entity_poly.type
_entity_poly.pdbx_seq_one_letter_code
_entity_poly.pdbx_strand_id
1 'polypeptide(L)'
;MLVFLIVFLIGPFLFKALIAVPPSLRAVRTLGAMVLAAFLFATGLRYGLLRYWSDSPWLLGVIALTLWAAWIGVIALVVQALRRADPRPAMRRWSGVLGAVGTTVPWFGLVLANLMRST
;
A
#
# COMPACT_ATOMS: atom_id res chain seq x y z
N MET A 1 -19.73 3.38 0.30
CA MET A 1 -19.66 2.14 1.10
C MET A 1 -18.98 0.98 0.36
N LEU A 2 -19.39 0.64 -0.86
CA LEU A 2 -18.77 -0.48 -1.61
C LEU A 2 -17.26 -0.32 -1.83
N VAL A 3 -16.81 0.82 -2.37
CA VAL A 3 -15.38 1.13 -2.57
C VAL A 3 -14.60 1.08 -1.26
N PHE A 4 -15.20 1.56 -0.18
CA PHE A 4 -14.60 1.52 1.15
C PHE A 4 -14.40 0.06 1.60
N LEU A 5 -15.42 -0.79 1.53
CA LEU A 5 -15.31 -2.21 1.88
C LEU A 5 -14.29 -2.94 0.99
N ILE A 6 -14.30 -2.68 -0.32
CA ILE A 6 -13.33 -3.22 -1.27
C ILE A 6 -11.91 -2.88 -0.82
N VAL A 7 -11.62 -1.61 -0.56
CA VAL A 7 -10.28 -1.17 -0.12
C VAL A 7 -9.91 -1.76 1.25
N PHE A 8 -10.87 -1.81 2.18
CA PHE A 8 -10.64 -2.30 3.54
C PHE A 8 -10.42 -3.81 3.61
N LEU A 9 -11.03 -4.59 2.72
CA LEU A 9 -10.83 -6.03 2.65
C LEU A 9 -9.62 -6.38 1.76
N ILE A 10 -9.53 -5.79 0.57
CA ILE A 10 -8.49 -6.15 -0.41
C ILE A 10 -7.09 -5.78 0.12
N GLY A 11 -6.93 -4.67 0.83
CA GLY A 11 -5.64 -4.25 1.39
C GLY A 11 -4.96 -5.32 2.26
N PRO A 12 -5.62 -5.80 3.33
CA PRO A 12 -5.13 -6.88 4.16
C PRO A 12 -4.88 -8.19 3.39
N PHE A 13 -5.72 -8.55 2.42
CA PHE A 13 -5.53 -9.75 1.60
C PHE A 13 -4.29 -9.65 0.71
N LEU A 14 -4.11 -8.53 0.01
CA LEU A 14 -2.91 -8.28 -0.81
C LEU A 14 -1.66 -8.29 0.07
N PHE A 15 -1.69 -7.58 1.20
CA PHE A 15 -0.58 -7.57 2.14
C PHE A 15 -0.22 -8.98 2.58
N LYS A 16 -1.21 -9.78 3.01
CA LYS A 16 -1.00 -11.16 3.44
C LYS A 16 -0.33 -12.00 2.34
N ALA A 17 -0.74 -11.82 1.08
CA ALA A 17 -0.11 -12.49 -0.06
C ALA A 17 1.37 -12.10 -0.23
N LEU A 18 1.68 -10.79 -0.12
CA LEU A 18 3.05 -10.27 -0.27
C LEU A 18 4.00 -10.73 0.85
N ILE A 19 3.48 -10.93 2.06
CA ILE A 19 4.27 -11.40 3.22
C ILE A 19 4.24 -12.92 3.42
N ALA A 20 3.55 -13.67 2.56
CA ALA A 20 3.52 -15.14 2.61
C ALA A 20 4.83 -15.77 2.12
N VAL A 21 5.57 -15.05 1.26
CA VAL A 21 6.89 -15.47 0.78
C VAL A 21 7.90 -15.46 1.95
N PRO A 22 8.72 -16.51 2.13
CA PRO A 22 9.73 -16.54 3.18
C PRO A 22 10.67 -15.32 3.11
N PRO A 23 11.02 -14.72 4.28
CA PRO A 23 11.87 -13.54 4.32
C PRO A 23 13.26 -13.84 3.75
N SER A 24 13.61 -13.17 2.67
CA SER A 24 14.89 -13.32 1.97
C SER A 24 15.34 -11.98 1.38
N LEU A 25 16.64 -11.82 1.13
CA LEU A 25 17.16 -10.61 0.48
C LEU A 25 16.54 -10.40 -0.91
N ARG A 26 16.29 -11.48 -1.65
CA ARG A 26 15.63 -11.44 -2.95
C ARG A 26 14.20 -10.93 -2.84
N ALA A 27 13.42 -11.45 -1.88
CA ALA A 27 12.05 -10.98 -1.66
C ALA A 27 12.00 -9.49 -1.31
N VAL A 28 12.89 -9.01 -0.44
CA VAL A 28 13.01 -7.59 -0.08
C VAL A 28 13.37 -6.74 -1.31
N ARG A 29 14.36 -7.15 -2.12
CA ARG A 29 14.76 -6.41 -3.33
C ARG A 29 13.65 -6.37 -4.38
N THR A 30 12.98 -7.50 -4.63
CA THR A 30 11.87 -7.57 -5.59
C THR A 30 10.71 -6.70 -5.14
N LEU A 31 10.32 -6.74 -3.86
CA LEU A 31 9.28 -5.87 -3.31
C LEU A 31 9.68 -4.39 -3.41
N GLY A 32 10.93 -4.06 -3.09
CA GLY A 32 11.45 -2.69 -3.22
C GLY A 32 11.39 -2.19 -4.66
N ALA A 33 11.77 -3.02 -5.64
CA ALA A 33 11.68 -2.69 -7.05
C ALA A 33 10.22 -2.48 -7.52
N MET A 34 9.30 -3.36 -7.09
CA MET A 34 7.87 -3.22 -7.40
C MET A 34 7.27 -1.93 -6.82
N VAL A 35 7.59 -1.63 -5.56
CA VAL A 35 7.16 -0.39 -4.89
C VAL A 35 7.69 0.84 -5.62
N LEU A 36 8.99 0.85 -5.94
CA LEU A 36 9.61 1.95 -6.65
C LEU A 36 8.99 2.14 -8.04
N ALA A 37 8.78 1.05 -8.79
CA ALA A 37 8.15 1.09 -10.10
C ALA A 37 6.71 1.64 -10.02
N ALA A 38 5.91 1.17 -9.05
CA ALA A 38 4.55 1.67 -8.83
C ALA A 38 4.53 3.16 -8.46
N PHE A 39 5.45 3.59 -7.58
CA PHE A 39 5.59 5.00 -7.21
C PHE A 39 5.98 5.85 -8.43
N LEU A 40 7.04 5.49 -9.15
CA LEU A 40 7.50 6.22 -10.33
C LEU A 40 6.44 6.24 -11.43
N PHE A 41 5.67 5.16 -11.61
CA PHE A 41 4.55 5.13 -12.54
C PHE A 41 3.46 6.13 -12.15
N ALA A 42 3.03 6.14 -10.89
CA ALA A 42 2.03 7.09 -10.41
C ALA A 42 2.51 8.56 -10.52
N THR A 43 3.77 8.81 -10.14
CA THR A 43 4.41 10.13 -10.25
C THR A 43 4.56 10.54 -11.72
N GLY A 44 4.95 9.63 -12.61
CA GLY A 44 5.03 9.85 -14.05
C GLY A 44 3.67 10.11 -14.67
N LEU A 45 2.61 9.44 -14.23
CA LEU A 45 1.24 9.76 -14.63
C LEU A 45 0.83 11.16 -14.18
N ARG A 46 1.18 11.55 -12.95
CA ARG A 46 0.83 12.86 -12.39
C ARG A 46 1.58 14.02 -13.06
N TYR A 47 2.88 13.85 -13.33
CA TYR A 47 3.77 14.94 -13.78
C TYR A 47 4.27 14.80 -15.23
N GLY A 48 4.23 13.61 -15.83
CA GLY A 48 4.68 13.38 -17.22
C GLY A 48 3.58 13.58 -18.26
N LEU A 49 2.31 13.35 -17.90
CA LEU A 49 1.14 13.57 -18.76
C LEU A 49 0.52 14.98 -18.62
N LEU A 50 1.26 15.93 -18.01
CA LEU A 50 0.82 17.29 -17.61
C LEU A 50 0.21 18.16 -18.72
N ARG A 51 0.33 17.79 -19.99
CA ARG A 51 -0.14 18.66 -21.08
C ARG A 51 -1.62 18.49 -21.44
N TYR A 52 -2.32 17.44 -20.99
CA TYR A 52 -3.65 17.15 -21.53
C TYR A 52 -4.76 16.67 -20.56
N TRP A 53 -4.50 16.30 -19.30
CA TRP A 53 -5.46 15.45 -18.57
C TRP A 53 -5.59 15.66 -17.04
N SER A 54 -5.34 16.85 -16.49
CA SER A 54 -5.36 17.07 -15.02
C SER A 54 -6.71 16.77 -14.34
N ASP A 55 -7.82 16.80 -15.07
CA ASP A 55 -9.17 16.75 -14.51
C ASP A 55 -9.92 15.44 -14.81
N SER A 56 -9.25 14.44 -15.38
CA SER A 56 -9.92 13.18 -15.69
C SER A 56 -10.10 12.30 -14.45
N PRO A 57 -11.34 11.95 -14.08
CA PRO A 57 -11.62 11.11 -12.92
C PRO A 57 -11.00 9.71 -13.05
N TRP A 58 -10.90 9.16 -14.26
CA TRP A 58 -10.31 7.84 -14.48
C TRP A 58 -8.80 7.84 -14.19
N LEU A 59 -8.10 8.90 -14.60
CA LEU A 59 -6.65 9.01 -14.42
C LEU A 59 -6.31 9.19 -12.94
N LEU A 60 -7.09 10.01 -12.23
CA LEU A 60 -7.00 10.17 -10.78
C LEU A 60 -7.23 8.83 -10.06
N GLY A 61 -8.21 8.03 -10.51
CA GLY A 61 -8.45 6.69 -10.00
C GLY A 61 -7.25 5.76 -10.18
N VAL A 62 -6.63 5.73 -11.37
CA VAL A 62 -5.44 4.92 -11.64
C VAL A 62 -4.26 5.34 -10.76
N ILE A 63 -4.01 6.66 -10.64
CA ILE A 63 -2.94 7.19 -9.78
C ILE A 63 -3.19 6.79 -8.32
N ALA A 64 -4.41 6.98 -7.82
CA ALA A 64 -4.77 6.63 -6.45
C ALA A 64 -4.61 5.13 -6.17
N LEU A 65 -5.08 4.26 -7.07
CA LEU A 65 -4.94 2.81 -6.94
C LEU A 65 -3.48 2.36 -6.97
N THR A 66 -2.66 2.96 -7.85
CA THR A 66 -1.24 2.64 -7.96
C THR A 66 -0.49 3.04 -6.69
N LEU A 67 -0.74 4.25 -6.17
CA LEU A 67 -0.15 4.71 -4.91
C LEU A 67 -0.61 3.86 -3.72
N TRP A 68 -1.87 3.45 -3.70
CA TRP A 68 -2.39 2.55 -2.68
C TRP A 68 -1.72 1.17 -2.71
N ALA A 69 -1.50 0.59 -3.90
CA ALA A 69 -0.74 -0.64 -4.05
C ALA A 69 0.73 -0.46 -3.61
N ALA A 70 1.36 0.67 -3.96
CA ALA A 70 2.72 0.99 -3.52
C ALA A 70 2.80 1.11 -1.99
N TRP A 71 1.83 1.74 -1.34
CA TRP A 71 1.73 1.82 0.13
C TRP A 71 1.68 0.44 0.78
N ILE A 72 0.82 -0.46 0.29
CA ILE A 72 0.75 -1.84 0.76
C ILE A 72 2.10 -2.54 0.58
N GLY A 73 2.74 -2.34 -0.57
CA GLY A 73 4.08 -2.86 -0.86
C GLY A 73 5.14 -2.36 0.11
N VAL A 74 5.13 -1.07 0.50
CA VAL A 74 6.04 -0.50 1.50
C VAL A 74 5.87 -1.19 2.86
N ILE A 75 4.63 -1.38 3.31
CA ILE A 75 4.38 -2.09 4.57
C ILE A 75 4.88 -3.53 4.49
N ALA A 76 4.59 -4.24 3.39
CA ALA A 76 5.08 -5.59 3.17
C ALA A 76 6.62 -5.65 3.14
N LEU A 77 7.27 -4.67 2.52
CA LEU A 77 8.72 -4.53 2.48
C LEU A 77 9.31 -4.38 3.89
N VAL A 78 8.75 -3.47 4.70
CA VAL A 78 9.16 -3.27 6.10
C VAL A 78 8.99 -4.57 6.90
N VAL A 79 7.85 -5.23 6.76
CA VAL A 79 7.56 -6.49 7.47
C VAL A 79 8.52 -7.60 7.06
N GLN A 80 8.84 -7.74 5.77
CA GLN A 80 9.82 -8.71 5.26
C GLN A 80 11.23 -8.40 5.79
N ALA A 81 11.61 -7.12 5.87
CA ALA A 81 12.89 -6.71 6.45
C ALA A 81 12.96 -7.03 7.95
N LEU A 82 11.91 -6.73 8.72
CA LEU A 82 11.82 -7.02 10.15
C LEU A 82 11.89 -8.53 10.43
N ARG A 83 11.12 -9.34 9.68
CA ARG A 83 11.12 -10.81 9.82
C ARG A 83 12.42 -11.47 9.41
N ARG A 84 13.23 -10.79 8.59
CA ARG A 84 14.58 -11.23 8.25
C ARG A 84 15.58 -10.88 9.34
N ALA A 85 15.43 -9.71 9.98
CA ALA A 85 16.28 -9.27 11.08
C ALA A 85 16.03 -10.05 12.37
N ASP A 86 14.77 -10.40 12.66
CA ASP A 86 14.37 -11.20 13.81
C ASP A 86 13.47 -12.38 13.38
N PRO A 87 13.97 -13.63 13.41
CA PRO A 87 13.24 -14.80 12.96
C PRO A 87 12.22 -15.33 13.99
N ARG A 88 12.10 -14.71 15.17
CA ARG A 88 11.23 -15.19 16.25
C ARG A 88 9.76 -15.28 15.81
N PRO A 89 9.00 -16.30 16.25
CA PRO A 89 7.57 -16.45 15.92
C PRO A 89 6.74 -15.23 16.32
N ALA A 90 7.08 -14.59 17.45
CA ALA A 90 6.43 -13.36 17.91
C ALA A 90 6.58 -12.22 16.89
N MET A 91 7.78 -12.02 16.32
CA MET A 91 8.02 -11.02 15.29
C MET A 91 7.15 -11.27 14.07
N ARG A 92 7.02 -12.53 13.61
CA ARG A 92 6.14 -12.89 12.49
C ARG A 92 4.68 -12.56 12.76
N ARG A 93 4.18 -12.85 13.97
CA ARG A 93 2.78 -12.61 14.35
C ARG A 93 2.49 -11.11 14.44
N TRP A 94 3.27 -10.36 15.21
CA TRP A 94 3.03 -8.93 15.44
C TRP A 94 3.25 -8.09 14.19
N SER A 95 4.30 -8.35 13.41
CA SER A 95 4.50 -7.66 12.12
C SER A 95 3.37 -7.93 11.12
N GLY A 96 2.75 -9.11 11.16
CA GLY A 96 1.58 -9.44 10.34
C GLY A 96 0.33 -8.67 10.76
N VAL A 97 0.04 -8.60 12.06
CA VAL A 97 -1.12 -7.87 12.59
C VAL A 97 -0.97 -6.36 12.35
N LEU A 98 0.16 -5.79 12.76
CA LEU A 98 0.43 -4.35 12.61
C LEU A 98 0.48 -3.95 11.13
N GLY A 99 1.06 -4.79 10.27
CA GLY A 99 1.07 -4.53 8.83
C GLY A 99 -0.32 -4.58 8.20
N ALA A 100 -1.16 -5.55 8.58
CA ALA A 100 -2.54 -5.63 8.08
C ALA A 100 -3.35 -4.39 8.50
N VAL A 101 -3.22 -3.95 9.76
CA VAL A 101 -3.81 -2.69 10.23
C VAL A 101 -3.25 -1.51 9.44
N GLY A 102 -1.94 -1.45 9.22
CA GLY A 102 -1.30 -0.38 8.45
C GLY A 102 -1.85 -0.21 7.01
N THR A 103 -2.34 -1.28 6.38
CA THR A 103 -2.94 -1.17 5.03
C THR A 103 -4.24 -0.39 4.98
N THR A 104 -4.93 -0.24 6.13
CA THR A 104 -6.21 0.45 6.23
C THR A 104 -6.09 1.90 6.72
N VAL A 105 -4.93 2.28 7.28
CA VAL A 105 -4.66 3.60 7.88
C VAL A 105 -4.80 4.79 6.92
N PRO A 106 -4.32 4.77 5.65
CA PRO A 106 -4.34 5.97 4.81
C PRO A 106 -5.74 6.55 4.60
N TRP A 107 -6.74 5.67 4.52
CA TRP A 107 -8.12 6.04 4.28
C TRP A 107 -8.82 6.49 5.55
N PHE A 108 -8.38 5.99 6.71
CA PHE A 108 -8.97 6.37 7.99
C PHE A 108 -8.85 7.87 8.24
N GLY A 109 -7.68 8.46 7.97
CA GLY A 109 -7.46 9.90 8.10
C GLY A 109 -8.32 10.74 7.15
N LEU A 110 -8.45 10.32 5.89
CA LEU A 110 -9.31 11.00 4.91
C LEU A 110 -10.80 10.89 5.24
N VAL A 111 -11.25 9.73 5.72
CA VAL A 111 -12.63 9.52 6.16
C VAL A 111 -12.92 10.35 7.42
N LEU A 112 -12.03 10.34 8.41
CA LEU A 112 -12.17 11.14 9.62
C LEU A 112 -12.17 12.65 9.29
N ALA A 113 -11.30 13.09 8.40
CA ALA A 113 -11.26 14.48 7.94
C ALA A 113 -12.54 14.89 7.18
N ASN A 114 -13.12 13.99 6.37
CA ASN A 114 -14.41 14.26 5.73
C ASN A 114 -15.55 14.30 6.74
N LEU A 115 -15.56 13.40 7.74
CA LEU A 115 -16.57 13.39 8.80
C LEU A 115 -16.54 14.69 9.62
N MET A 116 -15.35 15.13 10.04
CA MET A 116 -15.17 16.40 10.75
C MET A 116 -15.53 17.64 9.90
N ARG A 117 -15.46 17.53 8.57
CA ARG A 117 -15.87 18.62 7.66
C ARG A 117 -17.39 18.65 7.42
N SER A 118 -18.08 17.54 7.70
CA SER A 118 -19.53 17.39 7.53
C SER A 118 -20.35 17.63 8.81
N THR A 119 -19.69 17.87 9.94
CA THR A 119 -20.27 18.28 11.23
C THR A 119 -19.99 19.76 11.47
#